data_AF-A0A918BM36-F1
#
_entry.id   AF-A0A918BM36-F1
#
_cell.length_a   1.000
_cell.length_b   1.000
_cell.length_c   1.000
_cell.angle_alpha   90.00
_cell.angle_beta   90.00
_cell.angle_gamma   90.00
#
_symmetry.space_group_name_H-M   'P 1'
#
loop_
_entity.id
_entity.type
_entity.pdbx_description
1 polymer ?
#
loop_
_entity_poly.entity_id
_entity_poly.type
_entity_poly.pdbx_seq_one_letter_code
_entity_poly.pdbx_strand_id
1 'polypeptide(L)'
;MSVHVCSLILDEPQVIPQGGYQVVRFPFGAGESYDAHGMHQVAQPDGYQVTNWRTDDRAGLIWPAADGWGSLTAMIQWEAGDYTELRDQFVRDPLGLTGDPVNTTATDHRPPSPGMQCFTKHHEIFVHPGVPLAVRVSHNDSAPRRLLLAEFKLAIHSTGA
;
A
#
# COMPACT_ATOMS: atom_id res chain seq x y z
N MET A 1 18.02 5.50 -18.55
CA MET A 1 16.64 5.07 -18.24
C MET A 1 16.12 6.00 -17.15
N SER A 2 14.95 6.61 -17.36
CA SER A 2 14.26 7.38 -16.33
C SER A 2 13.67 6.44 -15.29
N VAL A 3 13.77 6.78 -14.01
CA VAL A 3 13.09 6.09 -12.93
C VAL A 3 11.82 6.88 -12.60
N HIS A 4 10.66 6.22 -12.63
CA HIS A 4 9.42 6.82 -12.13
C HIS A 4 9.28 6.49 -10.66
N VAL A 5 9.03 7.48 -9.80
CA VAL A 5 8.94 7.27 -8.36
C VAL A 5 7.60 7.77 -7.84
N CYS A 6 6.95 6.94 -7.04
CA CYS A 6 5.84 7.31 -6.16
C CYS A 6 6.24 6.94 -4.73
N SER A 7 6.05 7.86 -3.79
CA SER A 7 6.25 7.64 -2.36
C SER A 7 5.04 8.17 -1.62
N LEU A 8 4.36 7.30 -0.90
CA LEU A 8 3.20 7.63 -0.08
C LEU A 8 3.56 7.49 1.39
N ILE A 9 3.07 8.42 2.21
CA ILE A 9 3.18 8.37 3.66
C ILE A 9 1.82 8.58 4.32
N LEU A 10 1.62 7.90 5.44
CA LEU A 10 0.57 8.14 6.40
C LEU A 10 1.25 8.31 7.76
N ASP A 11 1.20 9.52 8.31
CA ASP A 11 1.81 9.91 9.59
C ASP A 11 0.77 10.10 10.71
N GLU A 12 -0.47 9.66 10.48
CA GLU A 12 -1.54 9.69 11.46
C GLU A 12 -2.19 8.31 11.66
N PRO A 13 -2.75 8.05 12.86
CA PRO A 13 -3.28 6.72 13.14
C PRO A 13 -4.43 6.29 12.22
N GLN A 14 -4.29 5.12 11.61
CA GLN A 14 -5.34 4.45 10.84
C GLN A 14 -5.77 3.17 11.56
N VAL A 15 -7.08 3.07 11.84
CA VAL A 15 -7.68 1.90 12.48
C VAL A 15 -7.83 0.77 11.47
N ILE A 16 -7.30 -0.39 11.82
CA ILE A 16 -7.45 -1.65 11.12
C ILE A 16 -8.41 -2.51 11.94
N PRO A 17 -9.55 -2.92 11.38
CA PRO A 17 -10.46 -3.85 12.06
C PRO A 17 -9.83 -5.22 12.27
N GLN A 18 -10.39 -5.98 13.22
CA GLN A 18 -10.03 -7.39 13.41
C GLN A 18 -10.31 -8.21 12.15
N GLY A 19 -9.33 -9.01 11.75
CA GLY A 19 -9.48 -10.03 10.73
C GLY A 19 -9.49 -9.50 9.30
N GLY A 20 -9.12 -10.39 8.38
CA GLY A 20 -9.01 -10.07 6.96
C GLY A 20 -7.89 -9.10 6.63
N TYR A 21 -7.57 -9.00 5.35
CA TYR A 21 -6.61 -8.02 4.85
C TYR A 21 -7.29 -6.71 4.52
N GLN A 22 -6.75 -5.63 5.04
CA GLN A 22 -7.25 -4.27 4.85
C GLN A 22 -6.26 -3.49 4.00
N VAL A 23 -6.75 -2.68 3.06
CA VAL A 23 -5.90 -1.76 2.29
C VAL A 23 -5.43 -0.65 3.21
N VAL A 24 -4.11 -0.38 3.20
CA VAL A 24 -3.58 0.81 3.86
C VAL A 24 -3.87 2.01 2.98
N ARG A 25 -4.65 2.96 3.50
CA ARG A 25 -5.03 4.18 2.79
C ARG A 25 -4.07 5.32 3.09
N PHE A 26 -3.81 6.16 2.09
CA PHE A 26 -2.90 7.29 2.15
C PHE A 26 -3.65 8.59 1.74
N PRO A 27 -3.30 9.74 2.34
CA PRO A 27 -3.86 11.02 1.93
C PRO A 27 -3.30 11.45 0.55
N PHE A 28 -4.11 12.20 -0.19
CA PHE A 28 -3.68 12.88 -1.41
C PHE A 28 -3.09 14.26 -1.09
N GLY A 29 -2.07 14.69 -1.84
CA GLY A 29 -1.53 16.05 -1.76
C GLY A 29 -0.33 16.23 -0.81
N ALA A 30 -0.33 17.33 -0.04
CA ALA A 30 0.87 18.00 0.48
C ALA A 30 1.54 17.41 1.75
N GLY A 31 1.27 16.15 2.11
CA GLY A 31 2.10 15.44 3.10
C GLY A 31 3.51 15.15 2.56
N GLU A 32 4.33 14.35 3.25
CA GLU A 32 5.58 13.81 2.68
C GLU A 32 5.28 12.69 1.65
N SER A 33 4.46 13.03 0.64
CA SER A 33 4.11 12.20 -0.49
C SER A 33 4.75 12.78 -1.76
N TYR A 34 5.54 11.98 -2.48
CA TYR A 34 6.12 12.35 -3.77
C TYR A 34 5.39 11.61 -4.88
N ASP A 35 4.71 12.33 -5.77
CA ASP A 35 4.01 11.76 -6.92
C ASP A 35 4.14 12.66 -8.16
N ALA A 36 5.36 12.81 -8.68
CA ALA A 36 5.62 13.65 -9.86
C ALA A 36 5.02 13.09 -11.17
N HIS A 37 4.53 11.85 -11.15
CA HIS A 37 4.06 11.14 -12.36
C HIS A 37 2.57 10.81 -12.31
N GLY A 38 1.83 11.29 -11.31
CA GLY A 38 0.38 11.10 -11.23
C GLY A 38 -0.06 9.67 -10.94
N MET A 39 0.76 8.89 -10.23
CA MET A 39 0.49 7.51 -9.86
C MET A 39 -0.48 7.38 -8.67
N HIS A 40 -0.73 8.45 -7.93
CA HIS A 40 -1.63 8.47 -6.77
C HIS A 40 -2.48 9.76 -6.74
N GLN A 41 -3.57 9.75 -7.51
CA GLN A 41 -4.40 10.94 -7.75
C GLN A 41 -5.84 10.73 -7.29
N VAL A 42 -6.51 11.80 -6.83
CA VAL A 42 -7.93 11.74 -6.42
C VAL A 42 -8.82 11.24 -7.58
N ALA A 43 -8.53 11.74 -8.78
CA ALA A 43 -9.10 11.26 -10.03
C ALA A 43 -8.34 10.01 -10.48
N GLN A 44 -8.99 8.86 -10.40
CA GLN A 44 -8.40 7.58 -10.75
C GLN A 44 -8.46 7.35 -12.27
N PRO A 45 -7.55 6.56 -12.86
CA PRO A 45 -7.51 6.31 -14.31
C PRO A 45 -8.79 5.72 -14.90
N ASP A 46 -9.58 5.01 -14.09
CA ASP A 46 -10.88 4.44 -14.48
C ASP A 46 -12.06 5.42 -14.36
N GLY A 47 -11.78 6.70 -14.05
CA GLY A 47 -12.78 7.75 -13.92
C GLY A 47 -13.41 7.87 -12.54
N TYR A 48 -13.08 6.98 -11.59
CA TYR A 48 -13.55 7.10 -10.22
C TYR A 48 -12.94 8.32 -9.52
N GLN A 49 -13.70 8.94 -8.61
CA GLN A 49 -13.27 10.09 -7.82
C GLN A 49 -13.31 9.76 -6.33
N VAL A 50 -12.16 9.79 -5.68
CA VAL A 50 -12.07 9.59 -4.23
C VAL A 50 -12.50 10.85 -3.50
N THR A 51 -13.62 10.79 -2.76
CA THR A 51 -14.13 11.95 -2.01
C THR A 51 -13.62 12.02 -0.58
N ASN A 52 -13.35 10.87 0.04
CA ASN A 52 -12.81 10.77 1.38
C ASN A 52 -11.81 9.60 1.48
N TRP A 53 -10.53 9.95 1.46
CA TRP A 53 -9.44 8.98 1.50
C TRP A 53 -9.43 8.13 2.79
N ARG A 54 -9.99 8.63 3.90
CA ARG A 54 -10.01 7.91 5.19
C ARG A 54 -10.92 6.69 5.19
N THR A 55 -11.86 6.63 4.24
CA THR A 55 -12.90 5.60 4.19
C THR A 55 -12.88 4.80 2.89
N ASP A 56 -12.13 5.25 1.90
CA ASP A 56 -12.11 4.68 0.55
C ASP A 56 -10.80 3.96 0.27
N ASP A 57 -10.87 2.66 0.02
CA ASP A 57 -9.69 1.82 -0.25
C ASP A 57 -8.97 2.20 -1.55
N ARG A 58 -9.60 2.96 -2.46
CA ARG A 58 -8.92 3.50 -3.64
C ARG A 58 -7.84 4.52 -3.28
N ALA A 59 -7.89 5.10 -2.08
CA ALA A 59 -6.81 5.91 -1.55
C ALA A 59 -5.58 5.11 -1.10
N GLY A 60 -5.60 3.77 -1.19
CA GLY A 60 -4.41 2.94 -0.99
C GLY A 60 -3.67 2.58 -2.27
N LEU A 61 -4.17 3.01 -3.44
CA LEU A 61 -3.69 2.54 -4.73
C LEU A 61 -2.57 3.42 -5.29
N ILE A 62 -1.52 2.75 -5.76
CA ILE A 62 -0.56 3.30 -6.73
C ILE A 62 -0.90 2.71 -8.10
N TRP A 63 -1.20 3.55 -9.06
CA TRP A 63 -1.32 3.20 -10.48
C TRP A 63 0.02 3.45 -11.17
N PRO A 64 0.76 2.42 -11.59
CA PRO A 64 2.06 2.61 -12.24
C PRO A 64 1.96 3.58 -13.44
N ALA A 65 2.90 4.51 -13.58
CA ALA A 65 2.89 5.45 -14.71
C ALA A 65 3.43 4.85 -16.01
N ALA A 66 4.13 3.71 -15.93
CA ALA A 66 4.75 3.04 -17.06
C ALA A 66 4.91 1.54 -16.79
N ASP A 67 5.08 0.76 -17.86
CA ASP A 67 5.53 -0.62 -17.77
C ASP A 67 7.00 -0.70 -17.34
N GLY A 68 7.35 -1.73 -16.58
CA GLY A 68 8.75 -2.00 -16.26
C GLY A 68 8.97 -2.85 -15.02
N TRP A 69 10.20 -2.85 -14.55
CA TRP A 69 10.59 -3.49 -13.29
C TRP A 69 10.33 -2.54 -12.13
N GLY A 70 9.38 -2.90 -11.28
CA GLY A 70 8.95 -2.16 -10.11
C GLY A 70 9.62 -2.66 -8.84
N SER A 71 10.34 -1.78 -8.16
CA SER A 71 10.86 -1.98 -6.81
C SER A 71 9.84 -1.40 -5.81
N LEU A 72 9.23 -2.29 -5.03
CA LEU A 72 8.25 -1.96 -3.99
C LEU A 72 8.92 -1.91 -2.63
N THR A 73 8.65 -0.85 -1.87
CA THR A 73 9.12 -0.71 -0.49
C THR A 73 7.97 -0.26 0.39
N ALA A 74 7.86 -0.83 1.59
CA ALA A 74 6.92 -0.35 2.58
C ALA A 74 7.54 -0.32 3.98
N MET A 75 7.09 0.63 4.79
CA MET A 75 7.32 0.69 6.23
C MET A 75 5.97 0.69 6.92
N ILE A 76 5.82 -0.12 7.97
CA ILE A 76 4.57 -0.31 8.68
C ILE A 76 4.88 -0.27 10.18
N GLN A 77 4.27 0.67 10.88
CA GLN A 77 4.38 0.77 12.34
C GLN A 77 3.01 0.56 12.99
N TRP A 78 2.90 -0.45 13.85
CA TRP A 78 1.70 -0.69 14.64
C TRP A 78 1.89 -0.25 16.08
N GLU A 79 0.82 0.21 16.70
CA GLU A 79 0.75 0.25 18.16
C GLU A 79 0.96 -1.14 18.76
N ALA A 80 1.34 -1.20 20.05
CA ALA A 80 1.37 -2.45 20.78
C ALA A 80 -0.05 -3.05 20.94
N GLY A 81 -0.15 -4.38 21.03
CA GLY A 81 -1.41 -5.07 21.25
C GLY A 81 -1.22 -6.53 21.68
N ASP A 82 -2.33 -7.26 21.72
CA ASP A 82 -2.43 -8.64 22.19
C ASP A 82 -2.48 -9.64 21.02
N TYR A 83 -2.28 -9.18 19.79
CA TYR A 83 -2.12 -10.04 18.62
C TYR A 83 -0.93 -10.96 18.80
N THR A 84 -1.08 -12.20 18.36
CA THR A 84 0.01 -13.17 18.27
C THR A 84 0.61 -13.23 16.88
N GLU A 85 -0.05 -12.61 15.90
CA GLU A 85 0.40 -12.56 14.51
C GLU A 85 -0.01 -11.26 13.82
N LEU A 86 0.96 -10.71 13.10
CA LEU A 86 0.79 -9.60 12.16
C LEU A 86 1.09 -10.10 10.75
N ARG A 87 0.34 -9.59 9.78
CA ARG A 87 0.49 -9.96 8.38
C ARG A 87 0.51 -8.72 7.51
N ASP A 88 1.29 -8.77 6.45
CA ASP A 88 1.17 -7.83 5.36
C ASP A 88 1.54 -8.47 4.02
N GLN A 89 1.12 -7.82 2.96
CA GLN A 89 1.36 -8.28 1.61
C GLN A 89 1.34 -7.11 0.64
N PHE A 90 2.07 -7.26 -0.46
CA PHE A 90 1.78 -6.48 -1.65
C PHE A 90 0.70 -7.19 -2.46
N VAL A 91 -0.09 -6.43 -3.19
CA VAL A 91 -1.16 -6.99 -4.01
C VAL A 91 -1.32 -6.17 -5.26
N ARG A 92 -1.42 -6.87 -6.39
CA ARG A 92 -1.91 -6.36 -7.65
C ARG A 92 -3.41 -6.47 -7.66
N ASP A 93 -4.05 -5.40 -8.09
CA ASP A 93 -5.49 -5.30 -8.18
C ASP A 93 -6.24 -5.73 -6.89
N PRO A 94 -5.98 -5.06 -5.75
CA PRO A 94 -6.61 -5.39 -4.46
C PRO A 94 -8.14 -5.36 -4.47
N LEU A 95 -8.75 -4.61 -5.40
CA LEU A 95 -10.19 -4.30 -5.44
C LEU A 95 -10.92 -4.95 -6.63
N GLY A 96 -10.22 -5.75 -7.44
CA GLY A 96 -10.81 -6.47 -8.57
C GLY A 96 -11.28 -5.57 -9.72
N LEU A 97 -10.47 -4.56 -10.05
CA LEU A 97 -10.66 -3.60 -11.13
C LEU A 97 -10.19 -4.13 -12.49
N THR A 98 -9.50 -5.27 -12.52
CA THR A 98 -8.90 -5.88 -13.71
C THR A 98 -9.35 -7.34 -13.90
N GLY A 99 -8.84 -8.01 -14.93
CA GLY A 99 -9.13 -9.42 -15.22
C GLY A 99 -8.38 -10.44 -14.33
N ASP A 100 -7.41 -9.99 -13.52
CA ASP A 100 -6.65 -10.85 -12.58
C ASP A 100 -6.71 -10.27 -11.15
N PRO A 101 -7.88 -10.38 -10.49
CA PRO A 101 -8.15 -9.69 -9.24
C PRO A 101 -7.41 -10.32 -8.06
N VAL A 102 -7.01 -9.51 -7.09
CA VAL A 102 -6.44 -9.94 -5.80
C VAL A 102 -5.19 -10.82 -5.96
N ASN A 103 -4.32 -10.48 -6.91
CA ASN A 103 -3.06 -11.18 -7.15
C ASN A 103 -2.00 -10.74 -6.13
N THR A 104 -1.87 -11.52 -5.05
CA THR A 104 -0.98 -11.22 -3.92
C THR A 104 0.46 -11.67 -4.16
N THR A 105 1.41 -10.93 -3.60
CA THR A 105 2.83 -11.31 -3.57
C THR A 105 3.52 -10.75 -2.33
N ALA A 106 4.70 -11.29 -1.99
CA ALA A 106 5.46 -10.92 -0.79
C ALA A 106 4.59 -10.90 0.47
N THR A 107 3.87 -12.00 0.70
CA THR A 107 3.02 -12.18 1.87
C THR A 107 3.86 -12.65 3.04
N ASP A 108 3.93 -11.84 4.10
CA ASP A 108 4.68 -12.14 5.31
C ASP A 108 3.73 -12.28 6.51
N HIS A 109 3.95 -13.30 7.32
CA HIS A 109 3.34 -13.46 8.64
C HIS A 109 4.45 -13.42 9.69
N ARG A 110 4.24 -12.67 10.78
CA ARG A 110 5.27 -12.44 11.80
C ARG A 110 4.68 -12.49 13.21
N PRO A 111 5.40 -13.04 14.20
CA PRO A 111 5.07 -12.81 15.60
C PRO A 111 5.38 -11.35 16.00
N PRO A 112 4.74 -10.82 17.05
CA PRO A 112 5.03 -9.48 17.56
C PRO A 112 6.40 -9.40 18.25
N SER A 113 7.08 -8.26 18.09
CA SER A 113 8.16 -7.85 18.99
C SER A 113 7.60 -7.25 20.29
N PRO A 114 8.40 -7.14 21.37
CA PRO A 114 7.99 -6.35 22.53
C PRO A 114 7.74 -4.87 22.15
N GLY A 115 6.63 -4.29 22.61
CA GLY A 115 6.31 -2.86 22.42
C GLY A 115 5.69 -2.53 21.06
N MET A 116 6.09 -1.40 20.49
CA MET A 116 5.67 -0.97 19.15
C MET A 116 6.22 -1.94 18.09
N GLN A 117 5.50 -2.11 16.98
CA GLN A 117 5.89 -3.04 15.92
C GLN A 117 6.37 -2.25 14.73
N CYS A 118 7.64 -2.40 14.35
CA CYS A 118 8.26 -1.59 13.31
C CYS A 118 8.80 -2.51 12.23
N PHE A 119 8.14 -2.56 11.08
CA PHE A 119 8.54 -3.45 9.98
C PHE A 119 8.81 -2.67 8.72
N THR A 120 9.84 -3.10 8.01
CA THR A 120 10.13 -2.66 6.65
C THR A 120 10.12 -3.88 5.74
N LYS A 121 9.67 -3.72 4.51
CA LYS A 121 9.70 -4.78 3.50
C LYS A 121 10.08 -4.24 2.14
N HIS A 122 10.64 -5.12 1.32
CA HIS A 122 11.00 -4.84 -0.05
C HIS A 122 10.64 -6.02 -0.95
N HIS A 123 10.19 -5.73 -2.15
CA HIS A 123 9.89 -6.75 -3.16
C HIS A 123 10.00 -6.16 -4.55
N GLU A 124 10.22 -7.01 -5.55
CA GLU A 124 10.37 -6.57 -6.93
C GLU A 124 9.46 -7.37 -7.86
N ILE A 125 8.81 -6.66 -8.79
CA ILE A 125 7.82 -7.23 -9.70
C ILE A 125 7.79 -6.50 -11.03
N PHE A 126 7.28 -7.15 -12.08
CA PHE A 126 6.77 -6.41 -13.22
C PHE A 126 5.50 -5.64 -12.86
N VAL A 127 5.43 -4.39 -13.32
CA VAL A 127 4.31 -3.46 -13.13
C VAL A 127 3.75 -2.98 -14.47
N HIS A 128 2.47 -2.65 -14.48
CA HIS A 128 1.72 -2.21 -15.67
C HIS A 128 0.77 -1.08 -15.29
N PRO A 129 0.59 -0.03 -16.11
CA PRO A 129 -0.30 1.09 -15.79
C PRO A 129 -1.76 0.71 -15.57
N GLY A 130 -2.22 -0.38 -16.19
CA GLY A 130 -3.58 -0.89 -16.02
C GLY A 130 -3.80 -1.72 -14.75
N VAL A 131 -2.78 -1.95 -13.93
CA VAL A 131 -2.86 -2.83 -12.74
C VAL A 131 -2.45 -2.03 -11.50
N PRO A 132 -3.40 -1.62 -10.65
CA PRO A 132 -3.09 -0.88 -9.44
C PRO A 132 -2.42 -1.77 -8.41
N LEU A 133 -1.56 -1.17 -7.59
CA LEU A 133 -0.84 -1.83 -6.51
C LEU A 133 -1.28 -1.28 -5.17
N ALA A 134 -1.30 -2.12 -4.14
CA ALA A 134 -1.44 -1.68 -2.75
C ALA A 134 -0.59 -2.51 -1.80
N VAL A 135 -0.37 -1.94 -0.61
CA VAL A 135 -0.01 -2.71 0.58
C VAL A 135 -1.27 -3.01 1.38
N ARG A 136 -1.41 -4.27 1.81
CA ARG A 136 -2.47 -4.69 2.73
C ARG A 136 -1.90 -5.23 4.01
N VAL A 137 -2.65 -5.06 5.09
CA VAL A 137 -2.28 -5.47 6.44
C VAL A 137 -3.39 -6.27 7.12
N SER A 138 -3.02 -7.12 8.09
CA SER A 138 -3.96 -7.85 8.94
C SER A 138 -3.31 -8.14 10.29
N HIS A 139 -4.14 -8.28 11.32
CA HIS A 139 -3.76 -8.83 12.62
C HIS A 139 -4.81 -9.83 13.10
N ASN A 140 -4.45 -10.66 14.08
CA ASN A 140 -5.37 -11.62 14.70
C ASN A 140 -5.86 -11.22 16.10
N ASP A 141 -5.57 -9.99 16.54
CA ASP A 141 -6.11 -9.45 17.78
C ASP A 141 -7.66 -9.44 17.80
N SER A 142 -8.23 -9.50 19.01
CA SER A 142 -9.67 -9.44 19.27
C SER A 142 -10.28 -8.04 19.20
N ALA A 143 -9.44 -7.00 19.19
CA ALA A 143 -9.86 -5.61 19.06
C ALA A 143 -9.23 -4.97 17.82
N PRO A 144 -9.86 -3.95 17.20
CA PRO A 144 -9.22 -3.15 16.17
C PRO A 144 -7.90 -2.55 16.67
N ARG A 145 -6.90 -2.49 15.79
CA ARG A 145 -5.58 -1.93 16.10
C ARG A 145 -5.21 -0.81 15.16
N ARG A 146 -4.31 0.06 15.60
CA ARG A 146 -3.86 1.23 14.86
C ARG A 146 -2.52 0.97 14.20
N LEU A 147 -2.48 1.25 12.90
CA LEU A 147 -1.24 1.68 12.26
C LEU A 147 -0.95 3.09 12.75
N LEU A 148 0.23 3.31 13.31
CA LEU A 148 0.70 4.62 13.75
C LEU A 148 1.41 5.38 12.62
N LEU A 149 2.07 4.64 11.74
CA LEU A 149 2.72 5.16 10.55
C LEU A 149 2.71 4.08 9.46
N ALA A 150 2.51 4.49 8.21
CA ALA A 150 2.74 3.63 7.07
C ALA A 150 3.41 4.39 5.91
N GLU A 151 4.26 3.70 5.16
CA GLU A 151 4.80 4.17 3.90
C GLU A 151 4.61 3.10 2.83
N PHE A 152 4.32 3.53 1.60
CA PHE A 152 4.29 2.66 0.42
C PHE A 152 4.94 3.37 -0.76
N LYS A 153 5.97 2.75 -1.34
CA LYS A 153 6.80 3.35 -2.38
C LYS A 153 6.92 2.40 -3.57
N LEU A 154 6.90 3.00 -4.76
CA LEU A 154 7.17 2.34 -6.03
C LEU A 154 8.24 3.11 -6.78
N ALA A 155 9.31 2.43 -7.18
CA ALA A 155 10.25 2.91 -8.18
C ALA A 155 10.14 2.01 -9.42
N ILE A 156 9.96 2.60 -10.60
CA ILE A 156 9.84 1.88 -11.87
C ILE A 156 11.08 2.12 -12.71
N HIS A 157 11.83 1.06 -12.96
CA HIS A 157 12.85 1.01 -14.00
C HIS A 157 12.14 0.69 -15.32
N SER A 158 11.80 1.74 -16.06
CA SER A 158 11.01 1.59 -17.29
C SER A 158 11.80 0.80 -18.34
N THR A 159 11.19 -0.25 -18.87
CA THR A 159 11.61 -0.83 -20.15
C THR A 159 11.24 0.21 -21.20
N GLY A 160 12.23 0.83 -21.86
CA GLY A 160 12.03 2.02 -22.70
C GLY A 160 10.87 1.92 -23.70
N ALA A 161 10.29 3.10 -24.00
CA ALA A 161 9.23 3.31 -24.99
C ALA A 161 9.59 2.82 -26.40
#